data_AF-A0A3M1YFI8-F1
#
_entry.id   AF-A0A3M1YFI8-F1
#
_cell.length_a   1.000
_cell.length_b   1.000
_cell.length_c   1.000
_cell.angle_alpha   90.00
_cell.angle_beta   90.00
_cell.angle_gamma   90.00
#
_symmetry.space_group_name_H-M   'P 1'
#
loop_
_entity.id
_entity.type
_entity.pdbx_description
1 polymer ?
#
loop_
_entity_poly.entity_id
_entity_poly.type
_entity_poly.pdbx_seq_one_letter_code
_entity_poly.pdbx_strand_id
1 'polypeptide(L)'
;MSHNTIPERNPIGDPFSGSLLYDDKAAAYAITPHIAPNAVATGDFIIRYGIRLLGKPMISIVPGILALDYGEMLTGEAAWDFIFNKSNLYPRADVVGYRHDGEDDMIPLKHLDVALTPDVLIYADSIATKPLAKVTALIATEQQAQNLPSRLLQYLPCFESLSEWQSHG
;
A
#
# COMPACT_ATOMS: atom_id res chain seq x y z
N MET A 1 -29.76 10.79 20.94
CA MET A 1 -28.46 10.15 20.68
C MET A 1 -28.14 10.41 19.22
N SER A 2 -27.08 11.16 18.92
CA SER A 2 -26.65 11.34 17.52
C SER A 2 -26.15 10.00 17.02
N HIS A 3 -26.72 9.48 15.93
CA HIS A 3 -26.11 8.37 15.21
C HIS A 3 -24.73 8.85 14.74
N ASN A 4 -23.66 8.29 15.29
CA ASN A 4 -22.35 8.45 14.68
C ASN A 4 -22.41 7.74 13.33
N THR A 5 -22.45 8.52 12.25
CA THR A 5 -22.40 8.00 10.89
C THR A 5 -21.05 7.31 10.71
N ILE A 6 -21.05 6.10 10.14
CA ILE A 6 -19.82 5.41 9.74
C ILE A 6 -19.06 6.35 8.77
N PRO A 7 -17.79 6.68 9.03
CA PRO A 7 -17.04 7.57 8.15
C PRO A 7 -16.86 6.92 6.77
N GLU A 8 -16.65 7.75 5.75
CA GLU A 8 -16.24 7.24 4.44
C GLU A 8 -14.87 6.56 4.54
N ARG A 9 -14.66 5.53 3.72
CA ARG A 9 -13.36 4.86 3.64
C ARG A 9 -12.33 5.85 3.11
N ASN A 10 -11.23 5.99 3.82
CA ASN A 10 -10.14 6.85 3.42
C ASN A 10 -8.81 6.11 3.61
N PRO A 11 -8.48 5.15 2.71
CA PRO A 11 -7.20 4.48 2.75
C PRO A 11 -6.07 5.47 2.46
N ILE A 12 -4.90 5.26 3.06
CA ILE A 12 -3.69 6.01 2.69
C ILE A 12 -3.43 5.78 1.20
N GLY A 13 -3.26 6.89 0.48
CA GLY A 13 -2.96 6.90 -0.94
C GLY A 13 -1.97 8.01 -1.26
N ASP A 14 -0.82 7.65 -1.83
CA ASP A 14 0.17 8.61 -2.30
C ASP A 14 0.04 8.75 -3.83
N PRO A 15 -0.28 9.94 -4.36
CA PRO A 15 -0.31 10.15 -5.80
C PRO A 15 1.09 10.08 -6.39
N PHE A 16 1.20 9.45 -7.56
CA PHE A 16 2.49 9.22 -8.20
C PHE A 16 2.37 9.20 -9.72
N SER A 17 3.25 9.92 -10.41
CA SER A 17 3.40 9.87 -11.88
C SER A 17 4.65 9.08 -12.28
N GLY A 18 4.53 8.21 -13.28
CA GLY A 18 5.66 7.36 -13.67
C GLY A 18 5.27 6.18 -14.55
N SER A 19 6.09 5.14 -14.53
CA SER A 19 5.90 3.90 -15.28
C SER A 19 5.92 2.68 -14.37
N LEU A 20 4.94 1.79 -14.59
CA LEU A 20 4.92 0.46 -14.00
C LEU A 20 5.69 -0.49 -14.94
N LEU A 21 6.79 -1.03 -14.44
CA LEU A 21 7.67 -1.94 -15.15
C LEU A 21 7.48 -3.36 -14.62
N TYR A 22 7.55 -4.33 -15.52
CA TYR A 22 7.57 -5.75 -15.16
C TYR A 22 8.85 -6.41 -15.68
N ASP A 23 9.38 -7.35 -14.93
CA ASP A 23 10.27 -8.39 -15.45
C ASP A 23 9.67 -9.77 -15.18
N ASP A 24 10.40 -10.84 -15.50
CA ASP A 24 9.91 -12.21 -15.33
C ASP A 24 9.68 -12.60 -13.85
N LYS A 25 10.18 -11.84 -12.88
CA LYS A 25 10.21 -12.17 -11.46
C LYS A 25 9.40 -11.21 -10.59
N ALA A 26 9.30 -9.94 -10.97
CA ALA A 26 8.82 -8.87 -10.12
C ALA A 26 8.33 -7.64 -10.91
N ALA A 27 7.56 -6.79 -10.22
CA ALA A 27 7.18 -5.49 -10.71
C ALA A 27 7.98 -4.39 -9.98
N ALA A 28 8.43 -3.40 -10.73
CA ALA A 28 9.05 -2.18 -10.21
C ALA A 28 8.26 -0.96 -10.65
N TYR A 29 8.33 0.09 -9.84
CA TYR A 29 7.76 1.38 -10.19
C TYR A 29 8.88 2.39 -10.45
N ALA A 30 8.87 3.04 -11.61
CA ALA A 30 9.84 4.05 -12.00
C ALA A 30 9.22 5.44 -12.05
N ILE A 31 9.84 6.40 -11.37
CA ILE A 31 9.31 7.76 -11.19
C ILE A 31 9.28 8.56 -12.48
N THR A 32 10.34 8.42 -13.26
CA THR A 32 10.38 9.06 -14.57
C THR A 32 9.62 8.15 -15.53
N PRO A 33 8.71 8.71 -16.36
CA PRO A 33 8.11 7.95 -17.45
C PRO A 33 9.21 7.31 -18.29
N HIS A 34 9.37 6.00 -18.16
CA HIS A 34 10.30 5.21 -18.94
C HIS A 34 9.50 4.60 -20.09
N ILE A 35 9.83 5.03 -21.31
CA ILE A 35 9.45 4.26 -22.51
C ILE A 35 10.44 3.11 -22.63
N ALA A 36 10.24 2.10 -21.77
CA ALA A 36 11.00 0.87 -21.81
C ALA A 36 10.15 -0.24 -22.44
N PRO A 37 10.74 -1.23 -23.14
CA PRO A 37 9.99 -2.35 -23.72
C PRO A 37 9.15 -3.14 -22.70
N ASN A 38 9.53 -3.04 -21.43
CA ASN A 38 8.91 -3.72 -20.31
C ASN A 38 7.97 -2.81 -19.47
N ALA A 39 7.67 -1.61 -19.96
CA ALA A 39 6.65 -0.75 -19.36
C ALA A 39 5.26 -1.29 -19.70
N VAL A 40 4.50 -1.64 -18.67
CA VAL A 40 3.15 -2.20 -18.80
C VAL A 40 2.08 -1.11 -18.68
N ALA A 41 2.39 -0.04 -17.92
CA ALA A 41 1.55 1.15 -17.83
C ALA A 41 2.42 2.39 -17.60
N THR A 42 1.95 3.57 -18.01
CA THR A 42 2.59 4.85 -17.75
C THR A 42 1.51 5.91 -17.58
N GLY A 43 1.68 6.80 -16.60
CA GLY A 43 0.71 7.83 -16.28
C GLY A 43 0.70 8.17 -14.79
N ASP A 44 -0.42 8.70 -14.35
CA ASP A 44 -0.69 9.00 -12.95
C ASP A 44 -1.37 7.81 -12.28
N PHE A 45 -0.92 7.49 -11.07
CA PHE A 45 -1.37 6.35 -10.28
C PHE A 45 -1.53 6.77 -8.82
N ILE A 46 -2.18 5.90 -8.04
CA ILE A 46 -2.21 5.98 -6.58
C ILE A 46 -1.45 4.80 -6.00
N ILE A 47 -0.55 5.06 -5.07
CA ILE A 47 0.13 4.02 -4.29
C ILE A 47 -0.62 3.82 -2.98
N ARG A 48 -0.96 2.57 -2.65
CA ARG A 48 -1.56 2.19 -1.37
C ARG A 48 -0.77 1.07 -0.71
N TYR A 49 -1.02 0.89 0.59
CA TYR A 49 -0.24 -0.01 1.43
C TYR A 49 -1.12 -1.12 2.00
N GLY A 50 -0.82 -2.36 1.64
CA GLY A 50 -1.53 -3.54 2.09
C GLY A 50 -0.84 -4.18 3.30
N ILE A 51 -1.61 -4.44 4.37
CA ILE A 51 -1.12 -5.15 5.55
C ILE A 51 -1.36 -6.64 5.35
N ARG A 52 -0.32 -7.46 5.49
CA ARG A 52 -0.39 -8.91 5.24
C ARG A 52 -1.18 -9.62 6.34
N LEU A 53 -1.80 -10.74 5.98
CA LEU A 53 -2.48 -11.59 6.95
C LEU A 53 -1.49 -12.57 7.60
N LEU A 54 -1.61 -12.73 8.92
CA LEU A 54 -0.86 -13.70 9.70
C LEU A 54 -1.14 -15.12 9.21
N GLY A 55 -0.09 -15.86 8.88
CA GLY A 55 -0.19 -17.22 8.34
C GLY A 55 -0.67 -17.31 6.88
N LYS A 56 -0.97 -16.18 6.22
CA LYS A 56 -1.36 -16.10 4.80
C LYS A 56 -0.66 -14.91 4.12
N PRO A 57 0.68 -14.93 4.00
CA PRO A 57 1.47 -13.76 3.59
C PRO A 57 1.24 -13.32 2.13
N MET A 58 0.60 -14.17 1.31
CA MET A 58 0.18 -13.84 -0.05
C MET A 58 -1.11 -13.00 -0.10
N ILE A 59 -1.82 -12.84 1.03
CA ILE A 59 -3.01 -12.01 1.14
C ILE A 59 -2.66 -10.78 1.97
N SER A 60 -3.02 -9.61 1.45
CA SER A 60 -2.97 -8.35 2.19
C SER A 60 -4.28 -7.58 2.05
N ILE A 61 -4.55 -6.71 3.04
CA ILE A 61 -5.69 -5.79 3.08
C ILE A 61 -5.20 -4.34 3.12
N VAL A 62 -5.78 -3.49 2.28
CA VAL A 62 -5.58 -2.04 2.33
C VAL A 62 -6.62 -1.44 3.28
N PRO A 63 -6.20 -0.90 4.44
CA PRO A 63 -7.14 -0.39 5.44
C PRO A 63 -7.90 0.83 4.92
N GLY A 64 -9.24 0.76 4.87
CA GLY A 64 -10.10 1.91 4.60
C GLY A 64 -10.67 2.54 5.87
N ILE A 65 -11.03 1.69 6.85
CA ILE A 65 -11.53 2.05 8.18
C ILE A 65 -10.92 1.07 9.19
N LEU A 66 -10.55 1.57 10.36
CA LEU A 66 -10.29 0.77 11.55
C LEU A 66 -11.42 1.03 12.55
N ALA A 67 -12.19 0.00 12.86
CA ALA A 67 -13.27 0.06 13.85
C ALA A 67 -12.75 -0.45 15.19
N LEU A 68 -12.72 0.44 16.20
CA LEU A 68 -12.34 0.09 17.56
C LEU A 68 -13.52 -0.54 18.31
N ASP A 69 -13.20 -1.40 19.27
CA ASP A 69 -14.18 -2.19 20.01
C ASP A 69 -15.14 -1.37 20.89
N TYR A 70 -14.79 -0.12 21.20
CA TYR A 70 -15.65 0.84 21.92
C TYR A 70 -16.41 1.81 21.00
N GLY A 71 -16.41 1.57 19.69
CA GLY A 71 -17.28 2.26 18.73
C GLY A 71 -16.67 3.48 18.05
N GLU A 72 -15.42 3.84 18.35
CA GLU A 72 -14.67 4.83 17.58
C GLU A 72 -14.17 4.22 16.26
N MET A 73 -14.19 5.01 15.18
CA MET A 73 -13.73 4.58 13.86
C MET A 73 -12.66 5.54 13.35
N LEU A 74 -11.50 4.99 12.98
CA LEU A 74 -10.36 5.72 12.45
C LEU A 74 -10.19 5.45 10.95
N THR A 75 -9.63 6.39 10.21
CA THR A 75 -9.30 6.25 8.78
C THR A 75 -7.93 6.86 8.47
N GLY A 76 -7.37 6.57 7.30
CA GLY A 76 -6.14 7.20 6.80
C GLY A 76 -4.95 7.04 7.74
N GLU A 77 -4.19 8.13 7.93
CA GLU A 77 -3.00 8.18 8.79
C GLU A 77 -3.29 7.78 10.24
N ALA A 78 -4.46 8.16 10.79
CA ALA A 78 -4.81 7.82 12.16
C ALA A 78 -5.03 6.31 12.33
N ALA A 79 -5.69 5.66 11.37
CA ALA A 79 -5.83 4.20 11.36
C ALA A 79 -4.47 3.50 11.20
N TRP A 80 -3.61 4.02 10.31
CA TRP A 80 -2.30 3.46 10.06
C TRP A 80 -1.37 3.55 11.28
N ASP A 81 -1.26 4.73 11.88
CA ASP A 81 -0.51 4.94 13.12
C ASP A 81 -0.99 4.00 14.22
N PHE A 82 -2.31 3.84 14.36
CA PHE A 82 -2.87 2.95 15.34
C PHE A 82 -2.45 1.49 15.10
N ILE A 83 -2.58 0.99 13.87
CA ILE A 83 -2.28 -0.41 13.54
C ILE A 83 -0.82 -0.74 13.83
N PHE A 84 0.13 0.13 13.46
CA PHE A 84 1.55 -0.17 13.62
C PHE A 84 2.12 0.20 14.99
N ASN A 85 1.59 1.23 15.66
CA ASN A 85 2.19 1.75 16.89
C ASN A 85 1.34 1.51 18.15
N LYS A 86 0.05 1.14 18.00
CA LYS A 86 -0.91 1.06 19.12
C LYS A 86 -1.83 -0.18 19.08
N SER A 87 -1.59 -1.13 18.18
CA SER A 87 -2.48 -2.28 17.96
C SER A 87 -2.63 -3.19 19.17
N ASN A 88 -1.63 -3.22 20.06
CA ASN A 88 -1.66 -3.95 21.32
C ASN A 88 -2.71 -3.40 22.31
N LEU A 89 -3.16 -2.14 22.16
CA LEU A 89 -4.15 -1.54 23.04
C LEU A 89 -5.55 -2.12 22.82
N TYR A 90 -5.89 -2.50 21.58
CA TYR A 90 -7.23 -2.94 21.20
C TYR A 90 -7.20 -4.09 20.17
N PRO A 91 -6.81 -5.31 20.58
CA PRO A 91 -6.64 -6.45 19.68
C PRO A 91 -7.96 -6.98 19.08
N ARG A 92 -9.11 -6.48 19.57
CA ARG A 92 -10.46 -6.79 19.07
C ARG A 92 -10.96 -5.79 18.03
N ALA A 93 -10.17 -4.78 17.68
CA ALA A 93 -10.50 -3.89 16.59
C ALA A 93 -10.56 -4.65 15.26
N ASP A 94 -11.41 -4.18 14.34
CA ASP A 94 -11.56 -4.73 13.00
C ASP A 94 -11.04 -3.74 11.95
N VAL A 95 -10.30 -4.24 10.97
CA VAL A 95 -9.86 -3.48 9.80
C VAL A 95 -10.81 -3.80 8.66
N VAL A 96 -11.51 -2.78 8.17
CA VAL A 96 -12.39 -2.84 7.01
C VAL A 96 -11.66 -2.22 5.82
N GLY A 97 -11.63 -2.92 4.69
CA GLY A 97 -10.86 -2.47 3.55
C GLY A 97 -11.03 -3.36 2.32
N TYR A 98 -10.15 -3.15 1.34
CA TYR A 98 -10.10 -4.00 0.16
C TYR A 98 -8.86 -4.87 0.22
N ARG A 99 -9.01 -6.16 -0.08
CA ARG A 99 -7.87 -7.05 -0.26
C ARG A 99 -7.11 -6.71 -1.54
N HIS A 100 -5.90 -7.25 -1.65
CA HIS A 100 -5.05 -7.10 -2.85
C HIS A 100 -5.70 -7.60 -4.17
N ASP A 101 -6.78 -8.38 -4.10
CA ASP A 101 -7.55 -8.83 -5.28
C ASP A 101 -8.76 -7.93 -5.59
N GLY A 102 -9.04 -6.93 -4.74
CA GLY A 102 -10.14 -5.99 -4.84
C GLY A 102 -11.42 -6.40 -4.10
N GLU A 103 -11.43 -7.56 -3.43
CA GLU A 103 -12.58 -7.98 -2.62
C GLU A 103 -12.69 -7.12 -1.35
N ASP A 104 -13.92 -6.74 -1.02
CA ASP A 104 -14.24 -6.06 0.24
C ASP A 104 -14.20 -7.07 1.40
N ASP A 105 -13.50 -6.73 2.47
CA ASP A 105 -13.30 -7.64 3.60
C ASP A 105 -13.21 -6.87 4.93
N MET A 106 -13.47 -7.59 6.01
CA MET A 106 -13.32 -7.13 7.38
C MET A 106 -12.50 -8.14 8.17
N ILE A 107 -11.31 -7.72 8.59
CA ILE A 107 -10.32 -8.59 9.20
C ILE A 107 -10.04 -8.13 10.62
N PRO A 108 -10.18 -9.00 11.64
CA PRO A 108 -9.76 -8.69 12.99
C PRO A 108 -8.28 -8.31 13.03
N LEU A 109 -7.95 -7.24 13.74
CA LEU A 109 -6.59 -6.67 13.78
C LEU A 109 -5.53 -7.71 14.18
N LYS A 110 -5.85 -8.62 15.10
CA LYS A 110 -4.99 -9.73 15.52
C LYS A 110 -4.63 -10.75 14.42
N HIS A 111 -5.33 -10.73 13.29
CA HIS A 111 -5.03 -11.58 12.12
C HIS A 111 -4.13 -10.86 11.11
N LEU A 112 -3.73 -9.61 11.37
CA LEU A 112 -2.77 -8.90 10.56
C LEU A 112 -1.35 -9.15 11.10
N ASP A 113 -0.42 -9.37 10.18
CA ASP A 113 1.00 -9.50 10.47
C ASP A 113 1.68 -8.13 10.35
N VAL A 114 1.59 -7.36 11.42
CA VAL A 114 2.18 -6.00 11.50
C VAL A 114 3.70 -6.02 11.65
N ALA A 115 4.32 -7.19 11.80
CA ALA A 115 5.77 -7.34 11.87
C ALA A 115 6.42 -7.43 10.47
N LEU A 116 5.63 -7.77 9.45
CA LEU A 116 6.10 -7.78 8.07
C LEU A 116 5.99 -6.40 7.43
N THR A 117 6.91 -6.11 6.52
CA THR A 117 6.82 -4.94 5.66
C THR A 117 5.50 -4.97 4.86
N PRO A 118 4.72 -3.88 4.87
CA PRO A 118 3.52 -3.75 4.07
C PRO A 118 3.78 -3.99 2.58
N ASP A 119 2.77 -4.52 1.89
CA ASP A 119 2.78 -4.56 0.44
C ASP A 119 2.57 -3.16 -0.13
N VAL A 120 3.36 -2.80 -1.13
CA VAL A 120 3.15 -1.57 -1.90
C VAL A 120 2.39 -1.92 -3.17
N LEU A 121 1.23 -1.30 -3.33
CA LEU A 121 0.24 -1.64 -4.34
C LEU A 121 -0.07 -0.41 -5.21
N ILE A 122 -0.03 -0.58 -6.52
CA ILE A 122 -0.31 0.48 -7.49
C ILE A 122 -1.77 0.38 -7.94
N TYR A 123 -2.50 1.49 -7.89
CA TYR A 123 -3.89 1.63 -8.31
C TYR A 123 -4.00 2.61 -9.47
N ALA A 124 -4.98 2.40 -10.34
CA ALA A 124 -5.23 3.27 -11.48
C ALA A 124 -5.64 4.69 -11.06
N ASP A 125 -6.42 4.81 -9.99
CA ASP A 125 -6.91 6.09 -9.45
C ASP A 125 -7.30 5.94 -7.96
N SER A 126 -7.87 7.00 -7.37
CA SER A 126 -8.25 7.04 -5.96
C SER A 126 -9.54 6.28 -5.63
N ILE A 127 -10.34 5.87 -6.62
CA ILE A 127 -11.60 5.14 -6.40
C ILE A 127 -11.44 3.64 -6.70
N ALA A 128 -10.37 3.24 -7.36
CA ALA A 128 -10.06 1.86 -7.66
C ALA A 128 -9.93 1.02 -6.38
N THR A 129 -10.57 -0.15 -6.38
CA THR A 129 -10.56 -1.11 -5.26
C THR A 129 -9.58 -2.25 -5.49
N LYS A 130 -9.24 -2.54 -6.75
CA LYS A 130 -8.27 -3.55 -7.16
C LYS A 130 -6.96 -2.90 -7.63
N PRO A 131 -5.79 -3.34 -7.14
CA PRO A 131 -4.51 -2.85 -7.64
C PRO A 131 -4.21 -3.38 -9.04
N LEU A 132 -3.48 -2.59 -9.82
CA LEU A 132 -2.85 -2.99 -11.09
C LEU A 132 -1.70 -3.97 -10.84
N ALA A 133 -0.90 -3.69 -9.81
CA ALA A 133 0.27 -4.48 -9.47
C ALA A 133 0.67 -4.32 -8.00
N LYS A 134 1.35 -5.34 -7.48
CA LYS A 134 2.19 -5.25 -6.28
C LYS A 134 3.62 -5.00 -6.71
N VAL A 135 4.22 -3.92 -6.25
CA VAL A 135 5.60 -3.55 -6.60
C VAL A 135 6.55 -3.92 -5.46
N THR A 136 7.76 -4.32 -5.83
CA THR A 136 8.80 -4.77 -4.90
C THR A 136 10.07 -3.94 -4.97
N ALA A 137 10.11 -2.95 -5.88
CA ALA A 137 11.23 -2.05 -6.05
C ALA A 137 10.76 -0.69 -6.56
N LEU A 138 11.52 0.35 -6.20
CA LEU A 138 11.40 1.71 -6.70
C LEU A 138 12.62 2.03 -7.55
N ILE A 139 12.43 2.66 -8.71
CA ILE A 139 13.52 3.19 -9.54
C ILE A 139 13.43 4.71 -9.53
N ALA A 140 14.40 5.34 -8.87
CA ALA A 140 14.46 6.76 -8.60
C ALA A 140 15.91 7.22 -8.45
N THR A 141 16.26 8.38 -9.01
CA THR A 141 17.53 9.02 -8.65
C THR A 141 17.51 9.50 -7.20
N GLU A 142 18.67 9.71 -6.58
CA GLU A 142 18.76 10.23 -5.21
C GLU A 142 17.95 11.54 -5.03
N GLN A 143 18.04 12.45 -6.00
CA GLN A 143 17.29 13.71 -5.99
C GLN A 143 15.77 13.49 -6.08
N GLN A 144 15.32 12.49 -6.85
CA GLN A 144 13.91 12.15 -6.93
C GLN A 144 13.43 11.51 -5.63
N ALA A 145 14.21 10.59 -5.06
CA ALA A 145 13.91 9.91 -3.81
C ALA A 145 13.68 10.88 -2.64
N GLN A 146 14.44 11.99 -2.58
CA GLN A 146 14.28 13.03 -1.54
C GLN A 146 12.88 13.67 -1.50
N ASN A 147 12.13 13.64 -2.62
CA ASN A 147 10.81 14.24 -2.73
C ASN A 147 9.68 13.22 -2.52
N LEU A 148 10.00 11.98 -2.16
CA LEU A 148 9.01 10.92 -2.01
C LEU A 148 8.50 10.77 -0.59
N PRO A 149 7.28 10.21 -0.42
CA PRO A 149 6.81 9.78 0.88
C PRO A 149 7.82 8.85 1.56
N SER A 150 8.20 9.18 2.79
CA SER A 150 9.19 8.40 3.56
C SER A 150 8.80 6.93 3.71
N ARG A 151 7.49 6.65 3.84
CA ARG A 151 6.94 5.28 3.91
C ARG A 151 7.25 4.45 2.67
N LEU A 152 7.29 5.07 1.48
CA LEU A 152 7.59 4.36 0.24
C LEU A 152 9.04 3.88 0.24
N LEU A 153 9.96 4.76 0.64
CA LEU A 153 11.39 4.45 0.79
C LEU A 153 11.67 3.46 1.92
N GLN A 154 10.81 3.42 2.94
CA GLN A 154 10.90 2.46 4.03
C GLN A 154 10.48 1.05 3.58
N TYR A 155 9.50 0.95 2.67
CA TYR A 155 8.91 -0.34 2.28
C TYR A 155 9.48 -0.92 0.99
N LEU A 156 10.13 -0.11 0.14
CA LEU A 156 10.73 -0.56 -1.10
C LEU A 156 12.25 -0.30 -1.12
N PRO A 157 13.05 -1.26 -1.61
CA PRO A 157 14.40 -0.95 -2.05
C PRO A 157 14.35 0.03 -3.22
N CYS A 158 15.26 1.00 -3.19
CA CYS A 158 15.38 2.04 -4.22
C CYS A 158 16.64 1.79 -5.05
N PHE A 159 16.48 1.79 -6.38
CA PHE A 159 17.56 1.64 -7.36
C PHE A 159 17.65 2.91 -8.20
N GLU A 160 18.84 3.32 -8.61
CA GLU A 160 19.02 4.53 -9.42
C GLU A 160 18.58 4.34 -10.87
N SER A 161 18.57 3.10 -11.35
CA SER A 161 18.26 2.79 -12.75
C SER A 161 17.62 1.41 -12.97
N LEU A 162 16.98 1.26 -14.13
CA LEU A 162 16.44 -0.03 -14.60
C LEU A 162 17.53 -1.11 -14.66
N SER A 163 18.72 -0.77 -15.16
CA SER A 163 19.83 -1.72 -15.27
C SER A 163 20.35 -2.18 -13.91
N GLU A 164 20.35 -1.30 -12.92
CA GLU A 164 20.74 -1.64 -11.55
C GLU A 164 19.71 -2.55 -10.88
N TRP A 165 18.42 -2.25 -11.05
CA TRP A 165 17.36 -3.13 -10.56
C TRP A 165 17.46 -4.53 -11.19
N GLN A 166 17.65 -4.61 -12.51
CA GLN A 166 17.78 -5.87 -13.25
C GLN A 166 19.03 -6.69 -12.87
N SER A 167 20.11 -6.06 -12.41
CA SER A 167 21.31 -6.77 -11.99
C SER A 167 21.21 -7.38 -10.58
N HIS A 168 20.23 -6.94 -9.79
CA HIS A 168 19.94 -7.43 -8.44
C HIS A 168 18.75 -8.42 -8.37
N GLY A 169 18.10 -8.69 -9.50
CA GLY A 169 16.87 -9.51 -9.62
C GLY A 169 17.08 -10.99 -9.88
#